data_AF-A0A844GA02-F1
#
_entry.id   AF-A0A844GA02-F1
#
_cell.length_a   1.000
_cell.length_b   1.000
_cell.length_c   1.000
_cell.angle_alpha   90.00
_cell.angle_beta   90.00
_cell.angle_gamma   90.00
#
_symmetry.space_group_name_H-M   'P 1'
#
loop_
_entity.id
_entity.type
_entity.pdbx_description
1 polymer ?
#
loop_
_entity_poly.entity_id
_entity_poly.type
_entity_poly.pdbx_seq_one_letter_code
_entity_poly.pdbx_strand_id
1 'polypeptide(L)'
;MSATLDMMSLRFLIVSSAKDFLWLPDAWAHLRHYLGNSGKTYTIRFQKMIDDLKSLQAIRAGEIADARKFVMNLSDGTYNITSGRATNGYARFSESSNWFYAVGGYSVWGKGQVTVSNKQTCFEIKYEFKFEDRYNWDAGKSVNILGVTITDDFMGKFQRQGLAREFNMIGSVKQTIKWKKGDKAPVITEGWDTPKGGR
;
A
#
# COMPACT_ATOMS: atom_id res chain seq x y z
N MET A 1 10.94 9.18 -37.70
CA MET A 1 10.53 7.76 -37.62
C MET A 1 11.51 6.88 -36.83
N SER A 2 12.82 7.16 -36.80
CA SER A 2 13.83 6.32 -36.11
C SER A 2 13.72 6.29 -34.56
N ALA A 3 13.50 7.44 -33.89
CA ALA A 3 13.52 7.50 -32.42
C ALA A 3 12.34 6.77 -31.72
N THR A 4 11.14 6.78 -32.32
CA THR A 4 9.98 6.07 -31.76
C THR A 4 10.13 4.55 -31.89
N LEU A 5 10.74 4.08 -32.99
CA LEU A 5 10.98 2.65 -33.22
C LEU A 5 12.02 2.09 -32.24
N ASP A 6 13.03 2.91 -31.90
CA ASP A 6 14.05 2.60 -30.89
C ASP A 6 13.42 2.51 -29.48
N MET A 7 12.58 3.47 -29.12
CA MET A 7 11.84 3.45 -27.85
C MET A 7 10.84 2.29 -27.75
N MET A 8 10.19 1.89 -28.83
CA MET A 8 9.33 0.70 -28.85
C MET A 8 10.14 -0.58 -28.65
N SER A 9 11.29 -0.69 -29.30
CA SER A 9 12.22 -1.83 -29.15
C SER A 9 12.74 -1.93 -27.72
N LEU A 10 13.08 -0.78 -27.11
CA LEU A 10 13.55 -0.71 -25.73
C LEU A 10 12.46 -1.03 -24.71
N ARG A 11 11.22 -0.56 -24.93
CA ARG A 11 10.05 -0.97 -24.14
C ARG A 11 9.86 -2.48 -24.19
N PHE A 12 9.96 -3.07 -25.37
CA PHE A 12 9.83 -4.52 -25.55
C PHE A 12 10.93 -5.28 -24.80
N LEU A 13 12.19 -4.84 -24.91
CA LEU A 13 13.33 -5.42 -24.20
C LEU A 13 13.10 -5.41 -22.69
N ILE A 14 12.75 -4.26 -22.11
CA ILE A 14 12.48 -4.13 -20.66
C ILE A 14 11.35 -5.09 -20.25
N VAL A 15 10.22 -5.08 -20.98
CA VAL A 15 9.07 -5.99 -20.73
C VAL A 15 9.47 -7.48 -20.78
N SER A 16 10.43 -7.84 -21.62
CA SER A 16 10.91 -9.21 -21.77
C SER A 16 11.93 -9.66 -20.69
N SER A 17 12.55 -8.72 -19.98
CA SER A 17 13.56 -8.96 -18.94
C SER A 17 13.00 -9.38 -17.57
N ALA A 18 11.77 -9.91 -17.50
CA ALA A 18 11.12 -10.27 -16.24
C ALA A 18 11.97 -11.20 -15.33
N LYS A 19 12.80 -12.06 -15.93
CA LYS A 19 13.70 -12.98 -15.21
C LYS A 19 14.80 -12.25 -14.42
N ASP A 20 15.20 -11.08 -14.89
CA ASP A 20 16.24 -10.26 -14.25
C ASP A 20 15.70 -9.53 -13.01
N PHE A 21 14.38 -9.53 -12.81
CA PHE A 21 13.69 -8.94 -11.66
C PHE A 21 13.13 -9.98 -10.69
N LEU A 22 13.63 -11.21 -10.71
CA LEU A 22 13.09 -12.30 -9.89
C LEU A 22 13.04 -11.96 -8.38
N TRP A 23 14.00 -11.15 -7.90
CA TRP A 23 14.08 -10.69 -6.52
C TRP A 23 13.33 -9.36 -6.24
N LEU A 24 12.71 -8.73 -7.24
CA LEU A 24 11.92 -7.49 -7.12
C LEU A 24 10.52 -7.64 -7.78
N PRO A 25 9.72 -8.64 -7.37
CA PRO A 25 8.48 -8.97 -8.08
C PRO A 25 7.43 -7.85 -8.04
N ASP A 26 7.35 -7.06 -6.96
CA ASP A 26 6.40 -5.95 -6.87
C ASP A 26 6.87 -4.79 -7.73
N ALA A 27 8.14 -4.39 -7.62
CA ALA A 27 8.69 -3.32 -8.45
C ALA A 27 8.50 -3.63 -9.96
N TRP A 28 8.75 -4.88 -10.33
CA TRP A 28 8.52 -5.35 -11.69
C TRP A 28 7.07 -5.25 -12.12
N ALA A 29 6.13 -5.69 -11.27
CA ALA A 29 4.70 -5.61 -11.58
C ALA A 29 4.23 -4.17 -11.79
N HIS A 30 4.73 -3.22 -10.99
CA HIS A 30 4.41 -1.79 -11.12
C HIS A 30 5.01 -1.18 -12.39
N LEU A 31 6.28 -1.47 -12.67
CA LEU A 31 6.95 -1.04 -13.90
C LEU A 31 6.24 -1.59 -15.15
N ARG A 32 5.88 -2.87 -15.15
CA ARG A 32 5.11 -3.49 -16.23
C ARG A 32 3.75 -2.84 -16.40
N HIS A 33 3.07 -2.46 -15.31
CA HIS A 33 1.79 -1.76 -15.39
C HIS A 33 1.92 -0.35 -15.97
N TYR A 34 2.96 0.40 -15.57
CA TYR A 34 3.32 1.70 -16.15
C TYR A 34 3.56 1.58 -17.66
N LEU A 35 4.44 0.66 -18.06
CA LEU A 35 4.77 0.38 -19.46
C LEU A 35 3.59 -0.21 -20.23
N GLY A 36 2.60 -0.79 -19.56
CA GLY A 36 1.33 -1.22 -20.14
C GLY A 36 0.48 -0.06 -20.65
N ASN A 37 0.78 1.18 -20.26
CA ASN A 37 0.19 2.42 -20.77
C ASN A 37 -1.32 2.56 -20.55
N SER A 38 -1.91 1.77 -19.64
CA SER A 38 -3.35 1.81 -19.41
C SER A 38 -3.79 2.95 -18.48
N GLY A 39 -2.93 3.37 -17.55
CA GLY A 39 -3.25 4.32 -16.49
C GLY A 39 -4.31 3.84 -15.50
N LYS A 40 -4.75 2.58 -15.59
CA LYS A 40 -5.77 2.01 -14.70
C LYS A 40 -5.24 2.01 -13.26
N THR A 41 -6.12 2.28 -12.29
CA THR A 41 -5.79 2.14 -10.87
C THR A 41 -5.22 0.74 -10.59
N TYR A 42 -4.12 0.68 -9.86
CA TYR A 42 -3.43 -0.55 -9.50
C TYR A 42 -3.68 -0.89 -8.04
N THR A 43 -4.26 -2.07 -7.79
CA THR A 43 -4.46 -2.57 -6.42
C THR A 43 -3.19 -3.28 -5.96
N ILE A 44 -2.50 -2.72 -4.98
CA ILE A 44 -1.23 -3.27 -4.47
C ILE A 44 -1.47 -4.48 -3.57
N ARG A 45 -0.43 -5.31 -3.39
CA ARG A 45 -0.40 -6.38 -2.39
C ARG A 45 -0.15 -5.81 -0.99
N PHE A 46 -1.09 -5.00 -0.49
CA PHE A 46 -0.86 -4.15 0.70
C PHE A 46 -0.53 -4.96 1.97
N GLN A 47 -1.16 -6.12 2.18
CA GLN A 47 -0.79 -7.00 3.31
C GLN A 47 0.68 -7.42 3.23
N LYS A 48 1.16 -7.83 2.04
CA LYS A 48 2.57 -8.17 1.85
C LYS A 48 3.50 -7.00 2.13
N MET A 49 3.13 -5.79 1.71
CA MET A 49 3.90 -4.58 2.02
C MET A 49 3.98 -4.33 3.53
N ILE A 50 2.89 -4.54 4.26
CA ILE A 50 2.89 -4.47 5.73
C ILE A 50 3.83 -5.55 6.30
N ASP A 51 3.79 -6.77 5.78
CA ASP A 51 4.63 -7.87 6.28
C ASP A 51 6.12 -7.62 6.05
N ASP A 52 6.47 -7.01 4.92
CA ASP A 52 7.86 -6.73 4.53
C ASP A 52 8.44 -5.46 5.18
N LEU A 53 7.60 -4.51 5.61
CA LEU A 53 8.05 -3.20 6.14
C LEU A 53 7.72 -3.04 7.64
N LYS A 54 8.73 -3.22 8.50
CA LYS A 54 8.66 -2.92 9.95
C LYS A 54 8.20 -1.50 10.25
N SER A 55 8.65 -0.52 9.45
CA SER A 55 8.22 0.88 9.57
C SER A 55 6.70 1.04 9.39
N LEU A 56 6.13 0.35 8.41
CA LEU A 56 4.69 0.33 8.16
C LEU A 56 3.92 -0.46 9.24
N GLN A 57 4.49 -1.55 9.76
CA GLN A 57 3.93 -2.26 10.91
C GLN A 57 3.81 -1.35 12.13
N ALA A 58 4.84 -0.53 12.40
CA ALA A 58 4.82 0.44 13.49
C ALA A 58 3.76 1.52 13.27
N ILE A 59 3.63 2.06 12.05
CA ILE A 59 2.56 3.02 11.70
C ILE A 59 1.18 2.39 11.95
N ARG A 60 0.94 1.19 11.44
CA ARG A 60 -0.32 0.46 11.64
C ARG A 60 -0.64 0.23 13.11
N ALA A 61 0.36 -0.17 13.91
CA ALA A 61 0.19 -0.38 15.35
C ALA A 61 -0.19 0.94 16.07
N GLY A 62 0.41 2.06 15.66
CA GLY A 62 0.06 3.40 16.13
C GLY A 62 -1.38 3.78 15.80
N GLU A 63 -1.80 3.63 14.54
CA GLU A 63 -3.18 3.91 14.10
C GLU A 63 -4.22 3.07 14.87
N ILE A 64 -3.94 1.78 15.09
CA ILE A 64 -4.80 0.91 15.91
C ILE A 64 -4.84 1.38 17.38
N ALA A 65 -3.70 1.77 17.94
CA ALA A 65 -3.65 2.26 19.32
C ALA A 65 -4.46 3.55 19.49
N ASP A 66 -4.38 4.47 18.53
CA ASP A 66 -5.13 5.73 18.57
C ASP A 66 -6.62 5.52 18.35
N ALA A 67 -7.02 4.62 17.44
CA ALA A 67 -8.42 4.20 17.29
C ALA A 67 -8.97 3.61 18.61
N ARG A 68 -8.20 2.77 19.30
CA ARG A 68 -8.60 2.22 20.61
C ARG A 68 -8.78 3.31 21.67
N LYS A 69 -7.84 4.25 21.77
CA LYS A 69 -7.94 5.40 22.69
C LYS A 69 -9.19 6.22 22.43
N PHE A 70 -9.49 6.50 21.16
CA PHE A 70 -10.69 7.22 20.77
C PHE A 70 -11.97 6.47 21.18
N VAL A 71 -12.05 5.19 20.84
CA VAL A 71 -13.23 4.34 21.09
C VAL A 71 -13.57 4.20 22.58
N MET A 72 -12.56 4.21 23.47
CA MET A 72 -12.80 4.15 24.92
C MET A 72 -13.60 5.33 25.49
N ASN A 73 -13.74 6.44 24.75
CA ASN A 73 -14.53 7.60 25.16
C ASN A 73 -15.98 7.56 24.63
N LEU A 74 -16.36 6.54 23.86
CA LEU A 74 -17.71 6.41 23.30
C LEU A 74 -18.66 5.75 24.31
N SER A 75 -19.94 6.14 24.29
CA SER A 75 -21.02 5.41 24.97
C SER A 75 -21.32 4.09 24.27
N ASP A 76 -22.06 3.21 24.95
CA ASP A 76 -22.60 1.99 24.32
C ASP A 76 -23.35 2.34 23.02
N GLY A 77 -23.09 1.59 21.97
CA GLY A 77 -23.64 1.87 20.64
C GLY A 77 -22.73 1.45 19.48
N THR A 78 -23.17 1.79 18.28
CA THR A 78 -22.43 1.52 17.03
C THR A 78 -22.08 2.82 16.33
N TYR A 79 -20.82 2.96 15.91
CA TYR A 79 -20.28 4.18 15.31
C TYR A 79 -19.43 3.87 14.09
N ASN A 80 -19.41 4.78 13.12
CA ASN A 80 -18.39 4.74 12.06
C ASN A 80 -17.27 5.72 12.43
N ILE A 81 -16.02 5.27 12.36
CA ILE A 81 -14.83 6.07 12.65
C ILE A 81 -13.93 6.14 11.41
N THR A 82 -13.15 7.20 11.30
CA THR A 82 -12.09 7.38 10.30
C THR A 82 -11.00 8.24 10.92
N SER A 83 -9.72 7.92 10.67
CA SER A 83 -8.60 8.74 11.12
C SER A 83 -8.76 10.17 10.60
N GLY A 84 -8.53 11.17 11.45
CA GLY A 84 -8.70 12.58 11.09
C GLY A 84 -7.67 13.11 10.07
N ARG A 85 -6.61 12.35 9.81
CA ARG A 85 -5.57 12.61 8.81
C ARG A 85 -4.96 11.30 8.34
N ALA A 86 -4.38 11.32 7.14
CA ALA A 86 -3.49 10.25 6.71
C ALA A 86 -2.10 10.41 7.35
N THR A 87 -1.44 9.29 7.55
CA THR A 87 -0.04 9.20 7.98
C THR A 87 0.81 8.88 6.76
N ASN A 88 1.83 9.70 6.52
CA ASN A 88 2.78 9.47 5.43
C ASN A 88 3.86 8.47 5.88
N GLY A 89 4.20 7.54 5.00
CA GLY A 89 5.31 6.60 5.18
C GLY A 89 6.22 6.56 3.97
N TYR A 90 7.33 5.85 4.11
CA TYR A 90 8.30 5.67 3.03
C TYR A 90 8.93 4.28 3.10
N ALA A 91 8.79 3.49 2.03
CA ALA A 91 9.43 2.19 1.89
C ALA A 91 10.92 2.42 1.63
N ARG A 92 11.75 2.31 2.67
CA ARG A 92 13.20 2.57 2.55
C ARG A 92 13.91 1.44 1.82
N PHE A 93 14.91 1.77 1.02
CA PHE A 93 15.74 0.78 0.33
C PHE A 93 16.38 -0.23 1.31
N SER A 94 16.82 0.24 2.48
CA SER A 94 17.40 -0.58 3.54
C SER A 94 16.43 -1.59 4.16
N GLU A 95 15.13 -1.38 3.99
CA GLU A 95 14.07 -2.24 4.53
C GLU A 95 13.54 -3.18 3.44
N SER A 96 13.28 -2.65 2.25
CA SER A 96 12.92 -3.43 1.08
C SER A 96 13.24 -2.67 -0.20
N SER A 97 14.23 -3.13 -0.96
CA SER A 97 14.50 -2.62 -2.31
C SER A 97 13.32 -2.84 -3.26
N ASN A 98 12.58 -3.94 -3.08
CA ASN A 98 11.37 -4.26 -3.85
C ASN A 98 10.28 -3.19 -3.65
N TRP A 99 9.91 -2.86 -2.41
CA TRP A 99 8.89 -1.82 -2.15
C TRP A 99 9.40 -0.40 -2.36
N PHE A 100 10.70 -0.16 -2.15
CA PHE A 100 11.33 1.12 -2.47
C PHE A 100 11.16 1.47 -3.95
N TYR A 101 11.40 0.53 -4.87
CA TYR A 101 11.21 0.74 -6.30
C TYR A 101 9.75 0.65 -6.76
N ALA A 102 8.90 -0.10 -6.06
CA ALA A 102 7.49 -0.24 -6.41
C ALA A 102 6.65 0.98 -6.03
N VAL A 103 6.91 1.57 -4.87
CA VAL A 103 6.05 2.57 -4.21
C VAL A 103 6.86 3.79 -3.78
N GLY A 104 7.92 3.59 -2.99
CA GLY A 104 8.62 4.70 -2.36
C GLY A 104 7.77 5.34 -1.24
N GLY A 105 7.37 6.61 -1.41
CA GLY A 105 6.52 7.33 -0.46
C GLY A 105 5.05 6.91 -0.57
N TYR A 106 4.29 7.00 0.51
CA TYR A 106 2.87 6.62 0.49
C TYR A 106 2.06 7.25 1.62
N SER A 107 0.73 7.22 1.51
CA SER A 107 -0.21 7.64 2.55
C SER A 107 -1.06 6.48 3.04
N VAL A 108 -1.27 6.38 4.34
CA VAL A 108 -2.12 5.35 4.98
C VAL A 108 -3.03 5.94 6.04
N TRP A 109 -4.19 5.33 6.27
CA TRP A 109 -5.13 5.77 7.29
C TRP A 109 -6.07 4.64 7.74
N GLY A 110 -6.64 4.77 8.93
CA GLY A 110 -7.64 3.86 9.48
C GLY A 110 -9.07 4.31 9.24
N LYS A 111 -9.98 3.35 9.08
CA LYS A 111 -11.42 3.57 9.24
C LYS A 111 -12.11 2.30 9.73
N GLY A 112 -13.33 2.41 10.23
CA GLY A 112 -14.04 1.21 10.64
C GLY A 112 -15.40 1.45 11.25
N GLN A 113 -16.10 0.35 11.52
CA GLN A 113 -17.30 0.35 12.35
C GLN A 113 -16.94 -0.14 13.75
N VAL A 114 -17.35 0.60 14.76
CA VAL A 114 -17.10 0.35 16.17
C VAL A 114 -18.38 -0.13 16.83
N THR A 115 -18.28 -1.11 17.72
CA THR A 115 -19.34 -1.49 18.66
C THR A 115 -18.80 -1.38 20.08
N VAL A 116 -19.47 -0.58 20.91
CA VAL A 116 -19.22 -0.47 22.35
C VAL A 116 -20.42 -1.08 23.07
N SER A 117 -20.16 -1.92 24.06
CA SER A 117 -21.20 -2.66 24.77
C SER A 117 -20.84 -2.95 26.21
N ASN A 118 -21.83 -3.45 26.94
CA ASN A 118 -21.70 -3.88 28.33
C ASN A 118 -21.22 -2.74 29.24
N LYS A 119 -21.89 -1.58 29.18
CA LYS A 119 -21.58 -0.41 30.00
C LYS A 119 -20.12 0.05 29.80
N GLN A 120 -19.70 0.19 28.55
CA GLN A 120 -18.37 0.61 28.11
C GLN A 120 -17.23 -0.32 28.58
N THR A 121 -17.49 -1.63 28.61
CA THR A 121 -16.48 -2.62 29.00
C THR A 121 -16.06 -3.57 27.89
N CYS A 122 -16.82 -3.67 26.80
CA CYS A 122 -16.52 -4.51 25.66
C CYS A 122 -16.47 -3.68 24.38
N PHE A 123 -15.38 -3.81 23.63
CA PHE A 123 -15.11 -3.03 22.41
C PHE A 123 -14.78 -3.94 21.24
N GLU A 124 -15.38 -3.67 20.09
CA GLU A 124 -15.05 -4.28 18.81
C GLU A 124 -14.88 -3.19 17.76
N ILE A 125 -13.83 -3.29 16.95
CA ILE A 125 -13.68 -2.50 15.73
C ILE A 125 -13.59 -3.45 14.55
N LYS A 126 -14.54 -3.33 13.63
CA LYS A 126 -14.33 -3.74 12.24
C LYS A 126 -13.47 -2.66 11.57
N TYR A 127 -12.14 -2.79 11.71
CA TYR A 127 -11.09 -1.90 11.21
C TYR A 127 -10.53 -2.21 9.79
N GLU A 128 -10.57 -1.23 8.89
CA GLU A 128 -9.99 -1.25 7.56
C GLU A 128 -8.82 -0.26 7.52
N PHE A 129 -7.61 -0.79 7.29
CA PHE A 129 -6.41 0.00 7.08
C PHE A 129 -6.24 0.25 5.58
N LYS A 130 -6.15 1.52 5.18
CA LYS A 130 -6.13 1.97 3.80
C LYS A 130 -4.73 2.42 3.40
N PHE A 131 -4.46 2.27 2.11
CA PHE A 131 -3.27 2.77 1.43
C PHE A 131 -3.69 3.52 0.17
N GLU A 132 -3.00 4.63 -0.10
CA GLU A 132 -3.01 5.28 -1.39
C GLU A 132 -1.65 5.88 -1.72
N ASP A 133 -1.35 5.92 -3.02
CA ASP A 133 -0.23 6.68 -3.58
C ASP A 133 -0.44 6.85 -5.11
N ARG A 134 0.43 7.60 -5.78
CA ARG A 134 0.46 7.71 -7.24
C ARG A 134 1.84 7.31 -7.76
N TYR A 135 1.87 6.30 -8.62
CA TYR A 135 3.08 5.91 -9.32
C TYR A 135 3.40 6.94 -10.41
N ASN A 136 4.35 7.84 -10.13
CA ASN A 136 4.74 8.94 -11.01
C ASN A 136 6.26 9.11 -11.14
N TRP A 137 6.67 9.59 -12.31
CA TRP A 137 8.07 9.87 -12.65
C TRP A 137 8.26 11.39 -12.83
N ASP A 138 8.23 12.12 -11.72
CA ASP A 138 8.53 13.57 -11.68
C ASP A 138 10.03 13.82 -11.74
N ALA A 139 10.47 14.93 -12.34
CA ALA A 139 11.88 15.26 -12.58
C ALA A 139 12.77 15.28 -11.30
N GLY A 140 13.89 14.55 -11.34
CA GLY A 140 15.00 14.63 -10.38
C GLY A 140 15.33 13.32 -9.64
N LYS A 141 14.53 12.28 -9.82
CA LYS A 141 14.76 10.89 -9.42
C LYS A 141 15.55 10.12 -10.50
N SER A 142 16.32 9.16 -10.03
CA SER A 142 16.99 8.17 -10.87
C SER A 142 17.14 6.90 -10.06
N VAL A 143 16.94 5.76 -10.70
CA VAL A 143 17.14 4.46 -10.08
C VAL A 143 18.17 3.67 -10.88
N ASN A 144 19.15 3.12 -10.17
CA ASN A 144 20.08 2.18 -10.78
C ASN A 144 19.47 0.79 -10.67
N ILE A 145 19.00 0.28 -11.81
CA ILE A 145 18.52 -1.09 -11.92
C ILE A 145 19.58 -1.86 -12.70
N LEU A 146 20.27 -2.78 -12.02
CA LEU A 146 21.23 -3.71 -12.63
C LEU A 146 22.34 -3.04 -13.46
N GLY A 147 22.89 -1.93 -12.95
CA GLY A 147 23.95 -1.18 -13.64
C GLY A 147 23.45 -0.27 -14.75
N VAL A 148 22.13 -0.26 -15.04
CA VAL A 148 21.50 0.71 -15.93
C VAL A 148 20.87 1.80 -15.08
N THR A 149 21.34 3.03 -15.27
CA THR A 149 20.70 4.20 -14.67
C THR A 149 19.44 4.53 -15.45
N ILE A 150 18.29 4.20 -14.87
CA ILE A 150 16.98 4.61 -15.35
C ILE A 150 16.68 5.97 -14.72
N THR A 151 16.81 7.02 -15.52
CA THR A 151 16.50 8.39 -15.11
C THR A 151 15.03 8.71 -15.33
N ASP A 152 14.49 9.70 -14.64
CA ASP A 152 13.14 10.17 -14.93
C ASP A 152 13.00 10.73 -16.33
N ASP A 153 14.03 11.41 -16.87
CA ASP A 153 13.93 11.91 -18.24
C ASP A 153 13.79 10.73 -19.22
N PHE A 154 14.47 9.62 -18.91
CA PHE A 154 14.32 8.38 -19.67
C PHE A 154 12.92 7.77 -19.51
N MET A 155 12.40 7.65 -18.28
CA MET A 155 11.06 7.07 -18.05
C MET A 155 9.92 7.98 -18.55
N GLY A 156 10.07 9.29 -18.41
CA GLY A 156 9.16 10.31 -18.90
C GLY A 156 9.11 10.39 -20.42
N LYS A 157 10.17 9.98 -21.15
CA LYS A 157 10.10 9.84 -22.62
C LYS A 157 9.04 8.81 -23.03
N PHE A 158 8.90 7.69 -22.31
CA PHE A 158 7.82 6.74 -22.63
C PHE A 158 6.45 7.40 -22.50
N GLN A 159 6.21 8.18 -21.43
CA GLN A 159 4.92 8.85 -21.25
C GLN A 159 4.66 9.94 -22.28
N ARG A 160 5.66 10.78 -22.59
CA ARG A 160 5.55 11.84 -23.61
C ARG A 160 5.29 11.27 -25.00
N GLN A 161 5.80 10.08 -25.29
CA GLN A 161 5.56 9.37 -26.55
C GLN A 161 4.31 8.48 -26.54
N GLY A 162 3.53 8.49 -25.45
CA GLY A 162 2.32 7.68 -25.33
C GLY A 162 2.60 6.17 -25.24
N LEU A 163 3.77 5.78 -24.76
CA LEU A 163 4.23 4.40 -24.60
C LEU A 163 4.12 3.90 -23.15
N ALA A 164 3.85 4.79 -22.19
CA ALA A 164 3.62 4.47 -20.78
C ALA A 164 2.68 5.49 -20.12
N ARG A 165 2.07 5.10 -18.99
CA ARG A 165 1.10 5.93 -18.28
C ARG A 165 1.22 5.74 -16.77
N GLU A 166 1.36 6.84 -16.05
CA GLU A 166 1.21 6.88 -14.58
C GLU A 166 -0.13 6.35 -14.13
N PHE A 167 -0.20 5.91 -12.88
CA PHE A 167 -1.42 5.34 -12.32
C PHE A 167 -1.52 5.60 -10.83
N ASN A 168 -2.75 5.59 -10.33
CA ASN A 168 -3.01 5.61 -8.90
C ASN A 168 -2.84 4.20 -8.33
N MET A 169 -2.32 4.12 -7.12
CA MET A 169 -2.16 2.90 -6.34
C MET A 169 -3.12 2.94 -5.15
N ILE A 170 -3.82 1.82 -4.91
CA ILE A 170 -4.71 1.68 -3.76
C ILE A 170 -4.46 0.34 -3.05
N GLY A 171 -4.72 0.32 -1.76
CA GLY A 171 -4.64 -0.89 -0.95
C GLY A 171 -5.60 -0.85 0.24
N SER A 172 -5.99 -2.03 0.72
CA SER A 172 -6.76 -2.15 1.95
C SER A 172 -6.54 -3.49 2.62
N VAL A 173 -6.43 -3.47 3.95
CA VAL A 173 -6.44 -4.67 4.80
C VAL A 173 -7.56 -4.53 5.83
N LYS A 174 -8.34 -5.58 6.04
CA LYS A 174 -9.49 -5.61 6.96
C LYS A 174 -9.18 -6.51 8.14
N GLN A 175 -9.52 -6.10 9.35
CA GLN A 175 -9.24 -6.83 10.58
C GLN A 175 -10.24 -6.55 11.69
N THR A 176 -10.65 -7.58 12.41
CA THR A 176 -11.49 -7.41 13.60
C THR A 176 -10.60 -7.24 14.82
N ILE A 177 -10.83 -6.16 15.57
CA ILE A 177 -10.05 -5.79 16.77
C ILE A 177 -10.99 -5.83 17.96
N LYS A 178 -10.81 -6.77 18.89
CA LYS A 178 -11.65 -6.91 20.09
C LYS A 178 -10.82 -6.74 21.37
N TRP A 179 -11.34 -6.02 22.34
CA TRP A 179 -10.75 -5.94 23.68
C TRP A 179 -11.81 -5.60 24.74
N LYS A 180 -11.50 -5.92 25.99
CA LYS A 180 -12.25 -5.47 27.17
C LYS A 180 -11.52 -4.35 27.89
N LYS A 181 -12.27 -3.57 28.66
CA LYS A 181 -11.69 -2.53 29.52
C LYS A 181 -10.73 -3.18 30.51
N GLY A 182 -9.49 -2.68 30.54
CA GLY A 182 -8.40 -3.22 31.37
C GLY A 182 -7.49 -4.24 30.65
N ASP A 183 -7.85 -4.71 29.45
CA ASP A 183 -6.98 -5.60 28.68
C ASP A 183 -5.68 -4.90 28.26
N LYS A 184 -4.54 -5.57 28.44
CA LYS A 184 -3.23 -5.06 28.04
C LYS A 184 -3.08 -4.93 26.53
N ALA A 185 -3.69 -5.84 25.77
CA ALA A 185 -3.61 -5.89 24.32
C ALA A 185 -4.95 -6.36 23.73
N PRO A 186 -5.31 -5.91 22.51
CA PRO A 186 -6.48 -6.40 21.83
C PRO A 186 -6.20 -7.76 21.17
N VAL A 187 -7.26 -8.53 20.96
CA VAL A 187 -7.25 -9.67 20.03
C VAL A 187 -7.50 -9.12 18.63
N ILE A 188 -6.62 -9.43 17.69
CA ILE A 188 -6.71 -9.00 16.29
C ILE A 188 -6.85 -10.24 15.42
N THR A 189 -7.91 -10.31 14.62
CA THR A 189 -8.12 -11.37 13.61
C THR A 189 -8.18 -10.79 12.21
N GLU A 190 -7.71 -11.53 11.23
CA GLU A 190 -7.78 -11.12 9.81
C GLU A 190 -9.22 -11.15 9.31
N GLY A 191 -9.55 -10.16 8.48
CA GLY A 191 -10.89 -9.99 7.93
C GLY A 191 -11.93 -9.54 8.96
N TRP A 192 -13.18 -9.50 8.50
CA TRP A 192 -14.36 -9.50 9.36
C TRP A 192 -14.75 -10.94 9.56
N ASP A 193 -15.04 -11.36 10.79
CA ASP A 193 -15.50 -12.71 11.15
C ASP A 193 -16.14 -13.45 9.94
N THR A 194 -15.41 -14.39 9.34
CA THR A 194 -16.06 -15.45 8.56
C THR A 194 -16.93 -16.19 9.58
N PRO A 195 -18.23 -16.44 9.32
CA PRO A 195 -18.99 -17.31 10.19
C PRO A 195 -18.22 -18.62 10.34
N LYS A 196 -17.98 -19.05 11.59
CA LYS A 196 -17.65 -20.45 11.85
C LYS A 196 -18.89 -21.28 11.50
N GLY A 197 -19.07 -21.60 10.22
CA GLY A 197 -19.88 -22.71 9.74
C GLY A 197 -18.90 -23.71 9.13
N GLY A 198 -18.78 -24.95 9.59
CA GLY A 198 -19.91 -25.83 9.91
C GLY A 198 -20.32 -26.59 8.65
N ARG A 199 -19.39 -27.37 8.09
CA ARG A 199 -19.53 -28.78 7.69
C ARG A 199 -18.17 -29.33 7.30
#